data_AF-A0A0F6IC90-F1
#
_entry.id   AF-A0A0F6IC90-F1
#
_cell.length_a   1.000
_cell.length_b   1.000
_cell.length_c   1.000
_cell.angle_alpha   90.00
_cell.angle_beta   90.00
_cell.angle_gamma   90.00
#
_symmetry.space_group_name_H-M   'P 1'
#
loop_
_entity.id
_entity.type
_entity.pdbx_description
1 polymer ?
#
loop_
_entity_poly.entity_id
_entity_poly.type
_entity_poly.pdbx_seq_one_letter_code
_entity_poly.pdbx_strand_id
1 'polypeptide(L)'
;MIKKNSSHSSKSRTLKPEEKDFLIAIIGENDPKSIGLESLDSILVQELLDGHMGSIRFLHDPYERRNRQLGQKWKEIQFYDEDGILVLASILLDNKGLAYELEIWKTDFNPLIRFPKKEDISIVPS
;
A
#
# COMPACT_ATOMS: atom_id res chain seq x y z
N MET A 1 32.75 15.87 -5.99
CA MET A 1 31.30 16.12 -6.21
C MET A 1 30.59 14.78 -6.35
N ILE A 2 29.87 14.36 -5.31
CA ILE A 2 29.06 13.13 -5.36
C ILE A 2 27.80 13.46 -6.17
N LYS A 3 27.61 12.80 -7.31
CA LYS A 3 26.37 12.88 -8.08
C LYS A 3 25.25 12.33 -7.19
N LYS A 4 24.30 13.18 -6.81
CA LYS A 4 23.07 12.74 -6.16
C LYS A 4 22.34 11.85 -7.17
N ASN A 5 22.24 10.56 -6.87
CA ASN A 5 21.37 9.64 -7.59
C ASN A 5 19.95 10.19 -7.53
N SER A 6 19.49 10.71 -8.66
CA SER A 6 18.08 11.00 -8.90
C SER A 6 17.31 9.70 -8.77
N SER A 7 16.67 9.49 -7.62
CA SER A 7 15.78 8.34 -7.44
C SER A 7 14.72 8.42 -8.54
N HIS A 8 14.57 7.35 -9.30
CA HIS A 8 13.43 7.18 -10.19
C HIS A 8 12.17 7.16 -9.32
N SER A 9 11.54 8.32 -9.17
CA SER A 9 10.18 8.39 -8.64
C SER A 9 9.30 7.84 -9.75
N SER A 10 8.61 6.74 -9.50
CA SER A 10 7.51 6.31 -10.36
C SER A 10 6.53 7.47 -10.52
N LYS A 11 5.93 7.58 -11.71
CA LYS A 11 4.93 8.62 -11.99
C LYS A 11 3.72 8.37 -11.09
N SER A 12 3.16 9.43 -10.51
CA SER A 12 1.91 9.30 -9.77
C SER A 12 0.75 8.93 -10.69
N ARG A 13 -0.19 8.15 -10.15
CA ARG A 13 -1.44 7.74 -10.80
C ARG A 13 -2.54 7.57 -9.75
N THR A 14 -3.78 7.37 -10.18
CA THR A 14 -4.83 6.91 -9.27
C THR A 14 -4.69 5.41 -8.99
N LEU A 15 -5.42 4.92 -7.99
CA LEU A 15 -5.56 3.48 -7.72
C LEU A 15 -6.10 2.73 -8.94
N LYS A 16 -5.58 1.53 -9.16
CA LYS A 16 -6.19 0.56 -10.09
C LYS A 16 -7.44 -0.04 -9.43
N PRO A 17 -8.40 -0.57 -10.21
CA PRO A 17 -9.60 -1.21 -9.65
C PRO A 17 -9.29 -2.29 -8.61
N GLU A 18 -8.33 -3.18 -8.89
CA GLU A 18 -7.92 -4.26 -7.99
C GLU A 18 -7.27 -3.76 -6.69
N GLU A 19 -6.51 -2.66 -6.74
CA GLU A 19 -5.92 -2.03 -5.56
C GLU A 19 -7.00 -1.38 -4.70
N LYS A 20 -8.01 -0.76 -5.33
CA LYS A 20 -9.15 -0.15 -4.65
C LYS A 20 -9.98 -1.23 -3.93
N ASP A 21 -10.32 -2.31 -4.63
CA ASP A 21 -11.07 -3.43 -4.05
C ASP A 21 -10.31 -4.05 -2.89
N PHE A 22 -8.99 -4.22 -3.03
CA PHE A 22 -8.14 -4.73 -1.96
C PHE A 22 -8.10 -3.79 -0.75
N LEU A 23 -7.94 -2.48 -0.95
CA LEU A 23 -7.98 -1.50 0.14
C LEU A 23 -9.33 -1.50 0.86
N ILE A 24 -10.45 -1.57 0.12
CA ILE A 24 -11.78 -1.70 0.71
C ILE A 24 -11.87 -2.97 1.56
N ALA A 25 -11.33 -4.09 1.09
CA ALA A 25 -11.32 -5.34 1.82
C ALA A 25 -10.48 -5.26 3.11
N ILE A 26 -9.29 -4.65 3.07
CA ILE A 26 -8.43 -4.45 4.26
C ILE A 26 -9.12 -3.50 5.24
N ILE A 27 -9.59 -2.34 4.79
CA ILE A 27 -10.24 -1.33 5.65
C ILE A 27 -11.48 -1.94 6.33
N GLY A 28 -12.28 -2.71 5.60
CA GLY A 28 -13.43 -3.41 6.16
C GLY A 28 -14.47 -2.44 6.73
N GLU A 29 -14.82 -2.60 8.00
CA GLU A 29 -15.81 -1.74 8.69
C GLU A 29 -15.22 -0.44 9.26
N ASN A 30 -13.89 -0.27 9.19
CA ASN A 30 -13.24 0.95 9.66
C ASN A 30 -13.57 2.16 8.75
N ASP A 31 -13.66 3.37 9.32
CA ASP A 31 -13.88 4.57 8.52
C ASP A 31 -12.60 4.94 7.74
N PRO A 32 -12.58 4.89 6.40
CA PRO A 32 -11.39 5.24 5.62
C PRO A 32 -10.95 6.70 5.83
N LYS A 33 -11.86 7.60 6.23
CA LYS A 33 -11.52 9.00 6.53
C LYS A 33 -10.62 9.12 7.75
N SER A 34 -10.65 8.16 8.67
CA SER A 34 -9.80 8.16 9.87
C SER A 34 -8.30 8.09 9.54
N ILE A 35 -7.95 7.65 8.33
CA ILE A 35 -6.58 7.56 7.83
C ILE A 35 -6.36 8.38 6.54
N GLY A 36 -7.23 9.34 6.25
CA GLY A 36 -7.12 10.22 5.07
C GLY A 36 -7.41 9.55 3.73
N LEU A 37 -8.19 8.47 3.71
CA LEU A 37 -8.60 7.77 2.48
C LEU A 37 -10.05 8.10 2.09
N GLU A 38 -10.50 9.34 2.25
CA GLU A 38 -11.89 9.74 2.01
C GLU A 38 -12.41 9.50 0.59
N SER A 39 -11.54 9.55 -0.42
CA SER A 39 -11.90 9.35 -1.83
C SER A 39 -10.87 8.48 -2.54
N LEU A 40 -11.07 7.17 -2.47
CA LEU A 40 -10.21 6.20 -3.16
C LEU A 40 -10.20 6.39 -4.69
N ASP A 41 -11.23 7.01 -5.27
CA ASP A 41 -11.30 7.28 -6.72
C ASP A 41 -10.36 8.41 -7.18
N SER A 42 -9.96 9.29 -6.27
CA SER A 42 -9.12 10.45 -6.60
C SER A 42 -7.76 10.45 -5.91
N ILE A 43 -7.53 9.53 -4.96
CA ILE A 43 -6.25 9.45 -4.27
C ILE A 43 -5.12 9.10 -5.24
N LEU A 44 -4.03 9.85 -5.12
CA LEU A 44 -2.83 9.62 -5.91
C LEU A 44 -1.91 8.65 -5.19
N VAL A 45 -1.31 7.76 -5.96
CA VAL A 45 -0.36 6.77 -5.48
C VAL A 45 0.86 6.69 -6.40
N GLN A 46 1.97 6.21 -5.85
CA GLN A 46 3.18 5.86 -6.57
C GLN A 46 3.52 4.40 -6.32
N GLU A 47 3.81 3.66 -7.39
CA GLU A 47 4.32 2.29 -7.29
C GLU A 47 5.72 2.31 -6.67
N LEU A 48 5.96 1.42 -5.72
CA LEU A 48 7.28 1.26 -5.12
C LEU A 48 8.12 0.26 -5.93
N LEU A 49 9.44 0.47 -5.95
CA LEU A 49 10.38 -0.44 -6.59
C LEU A 49 10.69 -1.61 -5.65
N ASP A 50 9.68 -2.45 -5.40
CA ASP A 50 9.69 -3.54 -4.42
C ASP A 50 9.88 -4.93 -5.04
N GLY A 51 10.27 -5.00 -6.31
CA GLY A 51 10.32 -6.26 -7.06
C GLY A 51 8.97 -6.68 -7.66
N HIS A 52 8.04 -5.74 -7.83
CA HIS A 52 6.68 -5.97 -8.34
C HIS A 52 5.79 -6.76 -7.37
N MET A 53 5.98 -6.58 -6.05
CA MET A 53 5.07 -7.13 -5.04
C MET A 53 3.77 -6.33 -4.93
N GLY A 54 3.73 -5.12 -5.51
CA GLY A 54 2.51 -4.32 -5.63
C GLY A 54 2.35 -3.27 -4.54
N SER A 55 3.41 -2.98 -3.78
CA SER A 55 3.40 -1.94 -2.75
C SER A 55 3.25 -0.55 -3.37
N ILE A 56 2.47 0.30 -2.70
CA ILE A 56 2.17 1.66 -3.18
C ILE A 56 2.33 2.69 -2.07
N ARG A 57 2.89 3.84 -2.42
CA ARG A 57 2.94 5.05 -1.58
C ARG A 57 1.70 5.89 -1.82
N PHE A 58 0.98 6.28 -0.77
CA PHE A 58 -0.12 7.24 -0.85
C PHE A 58 0.40 8.68 -0.89
N LEU A 59 -0.20 9.51 -1.74
CA LEU A 59 0.07 10.94 -1.87
C LEU A 59 -1.19 11.72 -1.52
N HIS A 60 -1.13 12.54 -0.48
CA HIS A 60 -2.23 13.41 -0.04
C HIS A 60 -2.16 14.82 -0.65
N ASP A 61 -1.01 15.18 -1.22
CA ASP A 61 -0.80 16.39 -2.01
C ASP A 61 -0.08 16.02 -3.33
N PRO A 62 -0.54 16.46 -4.51
CA PRO A 62 0.17 16.26 -5.77
C PRO A 62 1.61 16.82 -5.78
N TYR A 63 1.89 17.81 -4.93
CA TYR A 63 3.19 18.44 -4.73
C TYR A 63 3.90 17.96 -3.48
N GLU A 64 3.39 16.90 -2.85
CA GLU A 64 3.94 16.29 -1.65
C GLU A 64 5.44 16.04 -1.82
N ARG A 65 6.23 16.82 -1.09
CA ARG A 65 7.67 16.58 -0.96
C ARG A 65 7.87 15.41 -0.01
N ARG A 66 8.94 14.63 -0.21
CA ARG A 66 9.28 13.36 0.49
C ARG A 66 9.57 13.49 2.00
N ASN A 67 8.88 14.39 2.70
CA ASN A 67 9.12 14.73 4.10
C ASN A 67 8.17 14.01 5.06
N ARG A 68 7.18 13.26 4.53
CA ARG A 68 6.41 12.33 5.36
C ARG A 68 7.31 11.23 5.87
N GLN A 69 7.11 10.86 7.13
CA GLN A 69 7.89 9.83 7.81
C GLN A 69 6.94 8.74 8.26
N LEU A 70 7.36 7.50 8.10
CA LEU A 70 6.66 6.33 8.62
C LEU A 70 6.45 6.48 10.13
N GLY A 71 5.23 6.23 10.58
CA GLY A 71 4.85 6.24 11.99
C GLY A 71 4.56 4.84 12.51
N GLN A 72 3.38 4.29 12.17
CA GLN A 72 2.92 3.03 12.74
C GLN A 72 2.20 2.14 11.72
N LYS A 73 2.13 0.84 12.00
CA LYS A 73 1.26 -0.09 11.30
C LYS A 73 -0.18 0.10 11.80
N TRP A 74 -1.11 0.29 10.88
CA TRP A 74 -2.54 0.42 11.21
C TRP A 74 -3.25 -0.92 11.19
N LYS A 75 -3.00 -1.71 10.15
CA LYS A 75 -3.65 -2.99 9.94
C LYS A 75 -2.73 -3.89 9.13
N GLU A 76 -2.71 -5.16 9.48
CA GLU A 76 -1.98 -6.21 8.78
C GLU A 76 -2.92 -7.36 8.48
N ILE A 77 -2.82 -7.87 7.27
CA ILE A 77 -3.53 -9.05 6.84
C ILE A 77 -2.55 -10.00 6.17
N GLN A 78 -3.00 -11.24 6.02
CA GLN A 78 -2.31 -12.25 5.24
C GLN A 78 -3.27 -12.93 4.27
N PHE A 79 -2.72 -13.41 3.16
CA PHE A 79 -3.41 -14.23 2.18
C PHE A 79 -2.40 -15.13 1.47
N TYR A 80 -2.89 -16.08 0.69
CA TYR A 80 -2.05 -16.87 -0.22
C TYR A 80 -2.23 -16.33 -1.64
N ASP A 81 -1.11 -16.07 -2.33
CA ASP A 81 -1.12 -15.70 -3.74
C ASP A 81 -1.54 -16.90 -4.61
N GLU A 82 -1.71 -16.70 -5.91
CA GLU A 82 -2.20 -17.72 -6.84
C GLU A 82 -1.32 -18.99 -6.90
N ASP A 83 -0.03 -18.85 -6.59
CA ASP A 83 0.93 -19.96 -6.49
C ASP A 83 1.00 -20.60 -5.09
N GLY A 84 0.13 -20.21 -4.16
CA GLY A 84 0.06 -20.75 -2.81
C GLY A 84 1.13 -20.20 -1.87
N ILE A 85 1.87 -19.16 -2.25
CA ILE A 85 2.87 -18.51 -1.40
C ILE A 85 2.19 -17.49 -0.47
N LEU A 86 2.61 -17.48 0.80
CA LEU A 86 2.11 -16.53 1.79
C LEU A 86 2.53 -15.10 1.43
N VAL A 87 1.55 -14.19 1.48
CA VAL A 87 1.73 -12.75 1.33
C VAL A 87 1.22 -12.06 2.60
N LEU A 88 2.02 -11.13 3.11
CA LEU A 88 1.64 -10.18 4.14
C LEU A 88 1.39 -8.82 3.50
N ALA A 89 0.29 -8.16 3.87
CA ALA A 89 0.01 -6.80 3.44
C ALA A 89 -0.36 -5.92 4.63
N SER A 90 0.22 -4.71 4.66
CA SER A 90 0.10 -3.78 5.77
C SER A 90 -0.24 -2.39 5.29
N ILE A 91 -1.27 -1.78 5.89
CA ILE A 91 -1.48 -0.34 5.76
C ILE A 91 -0.64 0.34 6.84
N LEU A 92 0.34 1.11 6.40
CA LEU A 92 1.22 1.89 7.24
C LEU A 92 0.75 3.35 7.27
N LEU A 93 0.78 3.98 8.44
CA LEU A 93 0.49 5.40 8.63
C LEU A 93 1.77 6.18 8.82
N ASP A 94 1.73 7.47 8.50
CA ASP A 94 2.78 8.40 8.88
C ASP A 94 2.66 8.84 10.35
N ASN A 95 3.60 9.68 10.80
CA ASN A 95 3.58 10.29 12.13
C ASN A 95 2.38 11.21 12.41
N LYS A 96 1.52 11.49 11.41
CA LYS A 96 0.29 12.26 11.56
C LYS A 96 -0.96 11.37 11.52
N GLY A 97 -0.81 10.05 11.40
CA GLY A 97 -1.91 9.10 11.32
C GLY A 97 -2.56 8.99 9.94
N LEU A 98 -1.98 9.59 8.90
CA LEU A 98 -2.49 9.48 7.53
C LEU A 98 -1.87 8.27 6.83
N ALA A 99 -2.66 7.60 5.97
CA ALA A 99 -2.20 6.48 5.15
C ALA A 99 -0.93 6.88 4.38
N TYR A 100 0.14 6.12 4.57
CA TYR A 100 1.47 6.40 4.07
C TYR A 100 1.87 5.39 3.01
N GLU A 101 1.68 4.11 3.29
CA GLU A 101 2.03 3.02 2.37
C GLU A 101 1.04 1.86 2.51
N LEU A 102 0.73 1.21 1.40
CA LEU A 102 0.31 -0.18 1.40
C LEU A 102 1.57 -0.99 1.10
N GLU A 103 2.14 -1.61 2.12
CA GLU A 103 3.30 -2.49 2.03
C GLU A 103 2.79 -3.90 1.72
N ILE A 104 3.39 -4.56 0.72
CA ILE A 104 3.08 -5.95 0.36
C ILE A 104 4.39 -6.72 0.31
N TRP A 105 4.46 -7.80 1.09
CA TRP A 105 5.60 -8.70 1.13
C TRP A 105 5.16 -10.13 0.86
N LYS A 106 5.61 -10.67 -0.28
CA LYS A 106 5.51 -12.08 -0.61
C LYS A 106 6.73 -12.81 -0.07
N THR A 107 6.51 -13.87 0.69
CA THR A 107 7.58 -14.51 1.50
C THR A 107 8.71 -15.17 0.71
N ASP A 108 8.52 -15.39 -0.59
CA ASP A 108 9.53 -15.92 -1.52
C ASP A 108 10.21 -14.85 -2.39
N PHE A 109 9.86 -13.57 -2.20
CA PHE A 109 10.35 -12.41 -2.95
C PHE A 109 10.01 -12.38 -4.45
N ASN A 110 9.14 -13.26 -4.94
CA ASN A 110 8.65 -13.18 -6.31
C ASN A 110 7.60 -12.06 -6.46
N PRO A 111 7.35 -11.60 -7.70
CA PRO A 111 6.24 -10.69 -7.97
C PRO A 111 4.90 -11.24 -7.47
N LEU A 112 4.00 -10.33 -7.10
CA LEU A 112 2.60 -10.68 -6.82
C LEU A 112 1.90 -11.04 -8.13
N ILE A 113 1.26 -12.21 -8.17
CA ILE A 113 0.53 -12.66 -9.36
C ILE A 113 -0.81 -11.94 -9.43
N ARG A 114 -1.54 -11.87 -8.31
CA ARG A 114 -2.82 -11.16 -8.23
C ARG A 114 -3.11 -10.61 -6.84
N PHE A 115 -3.90 -9.55 -6.78
CA PHE A 115 -4.52 -9.11 -5.53
C PHE A 115 -5.59 -10.13 -5.07
N PRO A 116 -5.71 -10.36 -3.75
CA PRO A 116 -6.70 -11.29 -3.22
C PRO A 116 -8.11 -10.69 -3.28
N LYS A 117 -9.13 -11.55 -3.29
CA LYS A 117 -10.50 -11.11 -3.01
C LYS A 117 -10.70 -10.95 -1.51
N LYS A 118 -11.77 -10.25 -1.12
CA LYS A 118 -12.12 -10.07 0.30
C LYS A 118 -12.20 -11.40 1.06
N GLU A 119 -12.72 -12.45 0.43
CA GLU A 119 -12.87 -13.78 1.03
C GLU A 119 -11.54 -14.51 1.26
N ASP A 120 -10.48 -14.14 0.54
CA ASP A 120 -9.17 -14.79 0.60
C ASP A 120 -8.28 -14.24 1.74
N ILE A 121 -8.73 -13.15 2.40
CA ILE A 121 -7.94 -12.38 3.37
C ILE A 121 -8.23 -12.84 4.79
N SER A 122 -7.15 -13.04 5.57
CA SER A 122 -7.22 -13.26 7.02
C SER A 122 -6.54 -12.11 7.76
N ILE A 123 -7.21 -11.58 8.79
CA ILE A 123 -6.62 -10.54 9.64
C ILE A 123 -5.54 -11.16 10.54
N VAL A 124 -4.38 -10.53 10.61
CA VAL A 124 -3.34 -10.90 11.58
C VAL A 124 -3.67 -10.22 12.91
N PRO A 125 -3.93 -10.98 14.00
CA PRO A 125 -4.17 -10.39 15.31
C PRO A 125 -2.95 -9.57 15.76
N SER A 126 -3.20 -8.37 16.28
CA SER A 126 -2.16 -7.49 16.85
C SER A 126 -1.77 -7.93 18.26
#